data_AF-A0A5J6JN28-F1
#
_entry.id   AF-A0A5J6JN28-F1
#
_cell.length_a   1.000
_cell.length_b   1.000
_cell.length_c   1.000
_cell.angle_alpha   90.00
_cell.angle_beta   90.00
_cell.angle_gamma   90.00
#
_symmetry.space_group_name_H-M   'P 1'
#
loop_
_entity.id
_entity.type
_entity.pdbx_description
1 polymer ?
#
loop_
_entity_poly.entity_id
_entity_poly.type
_entity_poly.pdbx_seq_one_letter_code
_entity_poly.pdbx_strand_id
1 'polypeptide(L)'
;MEHALLGSGWKRDGRPGPSASGVQRFTLIHWPVGEDTRFEDARYDGLKKRPPQGCEVEEIGGRFGLRCERPGARLLEAVAELCGEVRAGHGLLMTDLGVEKLWERSADGTDGWGAEVVGQLLLMAAERGPRLGYGVDDLVRFLRTAAGPGPAGVVRP
;
A
#
# COMPACT_ATOMS: atom_id res chain seq x y z
N MET A 1 -21.92 4.62 -17.37
CA MET A 1 -20.50 4.56 -17.80
C MET A 1 -20.03 3.13 -17.61
N GLU A 2 -20.09 2.31 -18.67
CA GLU A 2 -19.56 0.95 -18.66
C GLU A 2 -18.03 1.00 -18.67
N HIS A 3 -17.42 0.53 -17.59
CA HIS A 3 -15.98 0.34 -17.52
C HIS A 3 -15.63 -0.94 -18.29
N ALA A 4 -15.35 -0.79 -19.59
CA ALA A 4 -14.81 -1.87 -20.41
C ALA A 4 -13.55 -2.46 -19.74
N LEU A 5 -13.57 -3.78 -19.52
CA LEU A 5 -12.46 -4.56 -19.02
C LEU A 5 -11.46 -4.80 -20.16
N LEU A 6 -10.17 -4.63 -19.90
CA LEU A 6 -9.16 -5.31 -20.70
C LEU A 6 -9.19 -6.79 -20.31
N GLY A 7 -8.85 -7.70 -21.22
CA GLY A 7 -8.85 -9.15 -21.01
C GLY A 7 -7.96 -9.68 -19.87
N SER A 8 -7.38 -8.79 -19.07
CA SER A 8 -6.49 -9.03 -17.93
C SER A 8 -7.11 -8.73 -16.55
N GLY A 9 -8.39 -8.35 -16.46
CA GLY A 9 -9.04 -8.11 -15.15
C GLY A 9 -8.74 -6.74 -14.50
N TRP A 10 -8.08 -5.85 -15.24
CA TRP A 10 -7.79 -4.46 -14.84
C TRP A 10 -8.71 -3.46 -15.56
N LYS A 11 -9.06 -2.37 -14.88
CA LYS A 11 -9.81 -1.26 -15.47
C LYS A 11 -8.90 -0.42 -16.37
N ARG A 12 -9.50 0.28 -17.34
CA ARG A 12 -8.78 1.18 -18.27
C ARG A 12 -8.00 2.31 -17.61
N ASP A 13 -8.37 2.68 -16.37
CA ASP A 13 -7.67 3.69 -15.58
C ASP A 13 -6.55 3.09 -14.70
N GLY A 14 -6.21 1.82 -14.90
CA GLY A 14 -5.17 1.13 -14.15
C GLY A 14 -5.61 0.64 -12.76
N ARG A 15 -6.86 0.88 -12.35
CA ARG A 15 -7.38 0.35 -11.08
C ARG A 15 -7.73 -1.13 -11.19
N PRO A 16 -7.65 -1.89 -10.08
CA PRO A 16 -8.12 -3.27 -10.06
C PRO A 16 -9.60 -3.38 -10.46
N GLY A 17 -9.92 -4.34 -11.34
CA GLY A 17 -11.29 -4.78 -11.60
C GLY A 17 -11.81 -5.72 -10.49
N PRO A 18 -13.10 -6.10 -10.51
CA PRO A 18 -13.65 -7.05 -9.55
C PRO A 18 -12.88 -8.39 -9.62
N SER A 19 -12.43 -8.87 -8.47
CA SER A 19 -11.68 -10.14 -8.37
C SER A 19 -12.62 -11.33 -8.26
N ALA A 20 -12.18 -12.49 -8.75
CA ALA A 20 -12.85 -13.75 -8.44
C ALA A 20 -12.78 -14.01 -6.92
N SER A 21 -13.72 -14.78 -6.40
CA SER A 21 -13.69 -15.16 -4.98
C SER A 21 -12.36 -15.83 -4.62
N GLY A 22 -11.72 -15.39 -3.54
CA GLY A 22 -10.44 -15.92 -3.07
C GLY A 22 -9.20 -15.37 -3.75
N VAL A 23 -9.33 -14.40 -4.66
CA VAL A 23 -8.22 -13.68 -5.29
C VAL A 23 -8.34 -12.18 -4.97
N GLN A 24 -7.22 -11.54 -4.68
CA GLN A 24 -7.14 -10.11 -4.42
C GLN A 24 -6.25 -9.45 -5.47
N ARG A 25 -6.80 -8.46 -6.18
CA ARG A 25 -6.06 -7.60 -7.11
C ARG A 25 -5.87 -6.22 -6.54
N PHE A 26 -4.64 -5.73 -6.55
CA PHE A 26 -4.30 -4.42 -6.01
C PHE A 26 -2.97 -3.90 -6.56
N THR A 27 -2.76 -2.60 -6.39
CA THR A 27 -1.51 -1.91 -6.73
C THR A 27 -0.84 -1.48 -5.44
N LEU A 28 0.48 -1.62 -5.33
CA LEU A 28 1.28 -1.00 -4.28
C LEU A 28 2.37 -0.12 -4.90
N ILE A 29 2.53 1.09 -4.40
CA ILE A 29 3.53 2.05 -4.88
C ILE A 29 4.45 2.41 -3.71
N HIS A 30 5.76 2.42 -3.96
CA HIS A 30 6.72 2.98 -3.01
C HIS A 30 6.82 4.47 -3.28
N TRP A 31 6.22 5.25 -2.39
CA TRP A 31 6.25 6.70 -2.45
C TRP A 31 6.41 7.25 -1.03
N PRO A 32 7.65 7.28 -0.49
CA PRO A 32 7.93 7.80 0.84
C PRO A 32 7.63 9.30 0.97
N VAL A 33 7.36 9.75 2.20
CA VAL A 33 7.17 11.17 2.54
C VAL A 33 8.52 11.87 2.50
N GLY A 34 8.61 13.03 1.84
CA GLY A 34 9.83 13.86 1.83
C GLY A 34 10.97 13.37 0.91
N GLU A 35 10.75 12.32 0.12
CA GLU A 35 11.76 11.76 -0.80
C GLU A 35 11.24 11.72 -2.25
N ASP A 36 12.05 12.18 -3.19
CA ASP A 36 11.76 12.08 -4.64
C ASP A 36 12.31 10.77 -5.24
N THR A 37 11.72 9.63 -4.87
CA THR A 37 12.17 8.31 -5.35
C THR A 37 11.67 7.97 -6.76
N ARG A 38 12.56 7.67 -7.71
CA ARG A 38 12.18 7.36 -9.10
C ARG A 38 12.24 5.86 -9.39
N PHE A 39 11.51 5.39 -10.38
CA PHE A 39 11.50 3.98 -10.76
C PHE A 39 12.91 3.39 -10.91
N GLU A 40 13.89 4.14 -11.41
CA GLU A 40 15.27 3.71 -11.69
C GLU A 40 16.15 3.55 -10.44
N ASP A 41 15.72 4.01 -9.26
CA ASP A 41 16.56 3.98 -8.06
C ASP A 41 17.04 2.55 -7.75
N ALA A 42 18.35 2.41 -7.51
CA ALA A 42 19.02 1.13 -7.27
C ALA A 42 18.44 0.37 -6.07
N ARG A 43 17.77 1.06 -5.13
CA ARG A 43 17.06 0.41 -4.02
C ARG A 43 16.02 -0.61 -4.49
N TYR A 44 15.50 -0.47 -5.72
CA TYR A 44 14.51 -1.37 -6.30
C TYR A 44 15.10 -2.54 -7.08
N ASP A 45 16.42 -2.58 -7.33
CA ASP A 45 17.05 -3.59 -8.18
C ASP A 45 16.78 -5.02 -7.70
N GLY A 46 16.75 -5.22 -6.38
CA GLY A 46 16.41 -6.52 -5.78
C GLY A 46 14.99 -6.98 -6.12
N LEU A 47 14.01 -6.06 -6.03
CA LEU A 47 12.60 -6.34 -6.35
C LEU A 47 12.39 -6.50 -7.87
N LYS A 48 13.05 -5.68 -8.69
CA LYS A 48 13.01 -5.80 -10.16
C LYS A 48 13.52 -7.15 -10.64
N LYS A 49 14.60 -7.65 -10.04
CA LYS A 49 15.17 -8.96 -10.39
C LYS A 49 14.33 -10.13 -9.89
N ARG A 50 13.68 -9.98 -8.74
CA ARG A 50 12.92 -11.04 -8.06
C ARG A 50 11.65 -10.47 -7.43
N PRO A 51 10.61 -10.19 -8.22
CA PRO A 51 9.35 -9.70 -7.67
C PRO A 51 8.70 -10.76 -6.77
N PRO A 52 7.94 -10.33 -5.74
CA PRO A 52 7.11 -11.23 -4.96
C PRO A 52 6.14 -12.03 -5.84
N GLN A 53 5.83 -13.25 -5.44
CA GLN A 53 4.94 -14.12 -6.21
C GLN A 53 3.57 -13.45 -6.43
N GLY A 54 3.06 -13.56 -7.66
CA GLY A 54 1.78 -12.97 -8.04
C GLY A 54 1.83 -11.45 -8.22
N CYS A 55 3.03 -10.85 -8.31
CA CYS A 55 3.20 -9.43 -8.57
C CYS A 55 4.10 -9.19 -9.77
N GLU A 56 3.76 -8.17 -10.55
CA GLU A 56 4.55 -7.62 -11.64
C GLU A 56 5.09 -6.25 -11.22
N VAL A 57 6.36 -5.99 -11.52
CA VAL A 57 6.95 -4.67 -11.32
C VAL A 57 6.52 -3.73 -12.43
N GLU A 58 6.14 -2.52 -12.07
CA GLU A 58 5.73 -1.50 -13.03
C GLU A 58 6.19 -0.11 -12.61
N GLU A 59 6.40 0.75 -13.61
CA GLU A 59 6.52 2.18 -13.42
C GLU A 59 5.14 2.82 -13.40
N ILE A 60 4.73 3.38 -12.25
CA ILE A 60 3.40 3.97 -12.06
C ILE A 60 3.60 5.44 -11.71
N GLY A 61 3.26 6.33 -12.65
CA GLY A 61 3.47 7.78 -12.47
C GLY A 61 4.93 8.16 -12.20
N GLY A 62 5.89 7.45 -12.79
CA GLY A 62 7.34 7.65 -12.57
C GLY A 62 7.89 7.04 -11.29
N ARG A 63 7.04 6.35 -10.49
CA ARG A 63 7.42 5.71 -9.23
C ARG A 63 7.49 4.19 -9.38
N PHE A 64 8.21 3.55 -8.47
CA PHE A 64 8.22 2.09 -8.35
C PHE A 64 6.88 1.57 -7.85
N GLY A 65 6.27 0.67 -8.61
CA GLY A 65 5.02 0.01 -8.27
C GLY A 65 5.05 -1.50 -8.47
N LEU A 66 4.11 -2.16 -7.80
CA LEU A 66 3.76 -3.55 -7.94
C LEU A 66 2.28 -3.64 -8.30
N ARG A 67 1.95 -4.29 -9.43
CA ARG A 67 0.60 -4.76 -9.71
C ARG A 67 0.50 -6.21 -9.31
N CYS A 68 -0.45 -6.54 -8.44
CA CYS A 68 -0.54 -7.87 -7.85
C CYS A 68 -1.90 -8.51 -8.09
N GLU A 69 -1.87 -9.81 -8.35
CA GLU A 69 -2.99 -10.73 -8.27
C GLU A 69 -2.56 -11.90 -7.39
N ARG A 70 -3.08 -11.93 -6.15
CA ARG A 70 -2.65 -12.89 -5.13
C ARG A 70 -3.83 -13.63 -4.52
N PRO A 71 -3.65 -14.91 -4.10
CA PRO A 71 -4.64 -15.60 -3.30
C PRO A 71 -4.90 -14.84 -1.99
N GLY A 72 -6.15 -14.77 -1.56
CA GLY A 72 -6.49 -14.15 -0.27
C GLY A 72 -7.99 -14.02 -0.09
N ALA A 73 -8.45 -14.18 1.15
CA ALA A 73 -9.86 -14.00 1.50
C ALA A 73 -10.24 -12.51 1.55
N ARG A 74 -9.34 -11.66 2.05
CA ARG A 74 -9.58 -10.22 2.26
C ARG A 74 -8.44 -9.38 1.71
N LEU A 75 -8.78 -8.22 1.13
CA LEU A 75 -7.82 -7.31 0.50
C LEU A 75 -6.73 -6.83 1.48
N LEU A 76 -7.12 -6.38 2.68
CA LEU A 76 -6.16 -5.84 3.65
C LEU A 76 -5.16 -6.89 4.13
N GLU A 77 -5.56 -8.15 4.23
CA GLU A 77 -4.64 -9.25 4.58
C GLU A 77 -3.59 -9.45 3.50
N ALA A 78 -4.03 -9.59 2.23
CA ALA A 78 -3.13 -9.78 1.10
C ALA A 78 -2.15 -8.61 0.91
N VAL A 79 -2.62 -7.38 1.14
CA VAL A 79 -1.76 -6.18 1.11
C VAL A 79 -0.76 -6.21 2.26
N ALA A 80 -1.21 -6.48 3.49
CA ALA A 80 -0.33 -6.45 4.66
C ALA A 80 0.77 -7.52 4.58
N GLU A 81 0.42 -8.74 4.15
CA GLU A 81 1.37 -9.82 3.91
C GLU A 81 2.43 -9.43 2.89
N LEU A 82 2.03 -8.88 1.75
CA LEU A 82 2.97 -8.43 0.73
C LEU A 82 3.88 -7.30 1.25
N CYS A 83 3.35 -6.32 1.98
CA CYS A 83 4.18 -5.30 2.62
C CYS A 83 5.19 -5.92 3.59
N GLY A 84 4.78 -6.94 4.35
CA GLY A 84 5.66 -7.71 5.23
C GLY A 84 6.76 -8.46 4.47
N GLU A 85 6.43 -9.12 3.36
CA GLU A 85 7.38 -9.81 2.47
C GLU A 85 8.41 -8.85 1.89
N VAL A 86 7.94 -7.72 1.32
CA VAL A 86 8.80 -6.70 0.72
C VAL A 86 9.74 -6.12 1.78
N ARG A 87 9.24 -5.82 2.98
CA ARG A 87 10.09 -5.33 4.08
C ARG A 87 11.13 -6.37 4.49
N ALA A 88 10.72 -7.61 4.72
CA ALA A 88 11.63 -8.67 5.19
C ALA A 88 12.69 -9.03 4.14
N GLY A 89 12.33 -9.05 2.86
CA GLY A 89 13.23 -9.43 1.77
C GLY A 89 14.07 -8.29 1.22
N HIS A 90 13.58 -7.05 1.30
CA HIS A 90 14.17 -5.91 0.59
C HIS A 90 14.33 -4.63 1.44
N GLY A 91 13.89 -4.63 2.70
CA GLY A 91 14.02 -3.47 3.59
C GLY A 91 13.17 -2.26 3.19
N LEU A 92 12.17 -2.45 2.33
CA LEU A 92 11.31 -1.37 1.82
C LEU A 92 9.92 -1.41 2.43
N LEU A 93 9.38 -0.24 2.77
CA LEU A 93 8.02 -0.08 3.25
C LEU A 93 7.16 0.48 2.12
N MET A 94 6.23 -0.31 1.57
CA MET A 94 5.27 0.18 0.58
C MET A 94 4.28 1.15 1.25
N THR A 95 3.98 2.29 0.60
CA THR A 95 3.29 3.42 1.26
C THR A 95 2.01 3.87 0.59
N ASP A 96 1.65 3.33 -0.58
CA ASP A 96 0.47 3.79 -1.32
C ASP A 96 -0.21 2.66 -2.09
N LEU A 97 -1.55 2.69 -2.17
CA LEU A 97 -2.40 1.73 -2.89
C LEU A 97 -2.87 2.24 -4.28
N GLY A 98 -2.26 3.31 -4.79
CA GLY A 98 -2.67 4.02 -6.00
C GLY A 98 -3.89 4.93 -5.78
N VAL A 99 -4.09 5.42 -4.54
CA VAL A 99 -5.19 6.34 -4.23
C VAL A 99 -4.69 7.76 -4.35
N GLU A 100 -5.09 8.40 -5.44
CA GLU A 100 -4.69 9.78 -5.77
C GLU A 100 -5.13 10.79 -4.70
N LYS A 101 -4.30 11.82 -4.50
CA LYS A 101 -4.60 13.02 -3.70
C LYS A 101 -4.95 12.80 -2.22
N LEU A 102 -4.30 11.87 -1.52
CA LEU A 102 -4.38 11.77 -0.04
C LEU A 102 -3.70 12.96 0.73
N TRP A 103 -3.50 14.09 0.03
CA TRP A 103 -3.14 15.47 0.43
C TRP A 103 -1.76 15.75 1.08
N GLU A 104 -0.71 15.48 0.31
CA GLU A 104 0.59 16.21 0.35
C GLU A 104 1.34 16.19 1.70
N ARG A 105 1.42 15.00 2.28
CA ARG A 105 2.61 14.36 2.87
C ARG A 105 3.65 15.31 3.49
N SER A 106 3.35 15.79 4.70
CA SER A 106 4.28 16.51 5.58
C SER A 106 4.92 15.56 6.61
N ALA A 107 6.19 15.80 6.94
CA ALA A 107 6.90 15.12 8.03
C ALA A 107 7.20 16.12 9.17
N ASP A 108 6.22 16.96 9.51
CA ASP A 108 6.32 18.08 10.45
C ASP A 108 6.09 17.70 11.93
N GLY A 109 6.25 16.42 12.27
CA GLY A 109 6.21 15.92 13.64
C GLY A 109 4.82 15.48 14.10
N THR A 110 4.68 15.25 15.42
CA THR A 110 3.47 14.66 16.02
C THR A 110 2.33 15.65 16.23
N ASP A 111 2.61 16.94 16.12
CA ASP A 111 1.67 18.03 16.42
C ASP A 111 1.43 18.93 15.19
N GLY A 112 1.95 18.52 14.03
CA GLY A 112 1.86 19.26 12.76
C GLY A 112 0.77 18.74 11.83
N TRP A 113 0.72 19.30 10.61
CA TRP A 113 -0.26 18.92 9.59
C TRP A 113 -0.17 17.44 9.22
N GLY A 114 1.04 16.88 9.18
CA GLY A 114 1.27 15.45 8.92
C GLY A 114 0.57 14.55 9.95
N ALA A 115 0.56 14.95 11.22
CA ALA A 115 -0.18 14.23 12.26
C ALA A 115 -1.70 14.33 12.09
N GLU A 116 -2.22 15.50 11.69
CA GLU A 116 -3.63 15.67 11.36
C GLU A 116 -4.06 14.78 10.18
N VAL A 117 -3.22 14.66 9.14
CA VAL A 117 -3.46 13.75 8.02
C VAL A 117 -3.55 12.30 8.50
N VAL A 118 -2.61 11.85 9.33
CA VAL A 118 -2.65 10.49 9.92
C VAL A 118 -3.93 10.29 10.74
N GLY A 119 -4.29 11.25 11.59
CA GLY A 119 -5.52 11.22 12.37
C GLY A 119 -6.77 11.09 11.49
N GLN A 120 -6.86 11.88 10.42
CA GLN A 120 -7.96 11.84 9.47
C GLN A 120 -8.07 10.47 8.76
N LEU A 121 -6.95 9.88 8.34
CA LEU A 121 -6.93 8.55 7.72
C LEU A 121 -7.43 7.47 8.68
N LEU A 122 -7.01 7.55 9.96
CA LEU A 122 -7.46 6.62 11.00
C LEU A 122 -8.96 6.79 11.31
N LEU A 123 -9.47 8.02 11.38
CA LEU A 123 -10.91 8.28 11.56
C LEU A 123 -11.73 7.73 10.40
N MET A 124 -11.27 7.93 9.16
CA MET A 124 -11.92 7.35 7.99
C MET A 124 -11.87 5.82 7.98
N ALA A 125 -10.76 5.21 8.41
CA ALA A 125 -10.64 3.77 8.54
C ALA A 125 -11.58 3.22 9.63
N ALA A 126 -11.70 3.90 10.77
CA ALA A 126 -12.60 3.51 11.86
C ALA A 126 -14.09 3.64 11.46
N GLU A 127 -14.44 4.63 10.64
CA GLU A 127 -15.80 4.84 10.14
C GLU A 127 -16.17 3.83 9.04
N ARG A 128 -15.28 3.61 8.07
CA ARG A 128 -15.56 2.78 6.89
C ARG A 128 -15.28 1.31 7.11
N GLY A 129 -14.27 0.97 7.92
CA GLY A 129 -13.83 -0.40 8.19
C GLY A 129 -14.99 -1.33 8.56
N PRO A 130 -15.79 -1.00 9.59
CA PRO A 130 -16.92 -1.84 10.00
C PRO A 130 -17.97 -2.03 8.91
N ARG A 131 -18.22 -1.00 8.09
CA ARG A 131 -19.16 -1.10 6.95
C ARG A 131 -18.67 -2.04 5.85
N LEU A 132 -17.37 -2.29 5.80
CA LEU A 132 -16.70 -3.22 4.88
C LEU A 132 -16.38 -4.57 5.55
N GLY A 133 -16.80 -4.79 6.80
CA GLY A 133 -16.54 -6.02 7.55
C GLY A 133 -15.16 -6.12 8.20
N TYR A 134 -14.43 -5.00 8.33
CA TYR A 134 -13.16 -4.93 9.07
C TYR A 134 -13.39 -4.38 10.48
N GLY A 135 -12.99 -5.16 11.49
CA GLY A 135 -12.97 -4.70 12.89
C GLY A 135 -11.69 -3.92 13.22
N VAL A 136 -11.67 -3.27 14.39
CA VAL A 136 -10.47 -2.58 14.90
C VAL A 136 -9.26 -3.52 14.96
N ASP A 137 -9.45 -4.77 15.39
CA ASP A 137 -8.38 -5.77 15.46
C ASP A 137 -7.80 -6.11 14.08
N ASP A 138 -8.61 -6.07 13.01
CA ASP A 138 -8.13 -6.27 11.65
C ASP A 138 -7.26 -5.09 11.20
N LEU A 139 -7.66 -3.86 11.55
CA LEU A 139 -6.88 -2.65 11.25
C LEU A 139 -5.55 -2.63 12.02
N VAL A 140 -5.57 -3.00 13.31
CA VAL A 140 -4.36 -3.11 14.12
C VAL A 140 -3.44 -4.21 13.58
N ARG A 141 -4.01 -5.36 13.17
CA ARG A 141 -3.26 -6.44 12.54
C ARG A 141 -2.61 -5.98 11.24
N PHE A 142 -3.35 -5.26 10.39
CA PHE A 142 -2.82 -4.66 9.16
C PHE A 142 -1.58 -3.80 9.46
N LEU A 143 -1.68 -2.87 10.41
CA LEU A 143 -0.58 -1.99 10.78
C LEU A 143 0.64 -2.77 11.28
N ARG A 144 0.44 -3.75 12.17
CA ARG A 144 1.52 -4.58 12.71
C ARG A 144 2.23 -5.39 11.64
N THR A 145 1.50 -5.98 10.71
CA THR A 145 2.07 -6.80 9.64
C THR A 145 2.76 -5.94 8.59
N ALA A 146 2.10 -4.88 8.12
CA ALA A 146 2.57 -4.02 7.03
C ALA A 146 3.77 -3.15 7.44
N ALA A 147 3.72 -2.50 8.61
CA ALA A 147 4.82 -1.68 9.11
C ALA A 147 5.90 -2.50 9.82
N GLY A 148 5.51 -3.62 10.44
CA GLY A 148 6.40 -4.46 11.23
C GLY A 148 6.59 -3.90 12.64
N PRO A 149 7.45 -4.52 13.46
CA PRO A 149 7.92 -3.86 14.67
C PRO A 149 8.68 -2.60 14.23
N GLY A 150 8.06 -1.43 14.40
CA GLY A 150 8.69 -0.15 14.06
C GLY A 150 9.99 0.04 14.86
N PRO A 151 10.88 0.96 14.44
CA PRO A 151 11.91 1.44 15.35
C PRO A 151 11.20 1.97 16.60
N ALA A 152 11.63 1.55 17.79
CA ALA A 152 11.11 2.05 19.05
C ALA A 152 11.11 3.58 18.97
N GLY A 153 9.91 4.18 18.98
CA GLY A 153 9.76 5.62 18.81
C GLY A 153 10.65 6.33 19.80
N VAL A 154 11.56 7.18 19.31
CA VAL A 154 12.29 8.09 20.17
C VAL A 154 11.27 9.11 20.64
N VAL A 155 10.68 8.86 21.81
CA VAL A 155 10.00 9.89 22.59
C VAL A 155 11.10 10.90 22.94
N ARG A 156 11.10 12.05 22.27
CA ARG A 156 11.87 13.20 22.74
C ARG A 156 10.95 14.00 23.69
N PRO A 157 11.45 14.39 24.87
CA PRO A 157 10.70 15.15 25.87
C PRO A 157 10.32 16.55 25.38
#